data_AF-A0A963IIK3-F1
#
_entry.id   AF-A0A963IIK3-F1
#
_cell.length_a   1.000
_cell.length_b   1.000
_cell.length_c   1.000
_cell.angle_alpha   90.00
_cell.angle_beta   90.00
_cell.angle_gamma   90.00
#
_symmetry.space_group_name_H-M   'P 1'
#
loop_
_entity.id
_entity.type
_entity.pdbx_description
1 polymer ?
#
loop_
_entity_poly.entity_id
_entity_poly.type
_entity_poly.pdbx_seq_one_letter_code
_entity_poly.pdbx_strand_id
1 'polypeptide(L)' 'PSQTFDPLFGNELTDSGREDMIARLRARPQAYVAQELVNYSQAPTWSPDHKRRLLPRGVGLRVYVAAT' A
#
# COMPACT_ATOMS: atom_id res chain seq x y z
N PRO A 1 15.88 11.81 8.25
CA PRO A 1 16.07 10.34 8.21
C PRO A 1 14.76 9.65 7.78
N SER A 2 14.68 9.23 6.51
CA SER A 2 13.53 8.49 5.98
C SER A 2 13.61 7.03 6.45
N GLN A 3 12.65 6.59 7.25
CA GLN A 3 12.43 5.16 7.46
C GLN A 3 11.77 4.59 6.21
N THR A 4 12.39 3.60 5.60
CA THR A 4 11.71 2.77 4.60
C THR A 4 10.69 1.91 5.32
N PHE A 5 9.44 1.95 4.88
CA PHE A 5 8.35 1.20 5.47
C PHE A 5 7.49 0.61 4.37
N ASP A 6 7.41 -0.72 4.33
CA ASP A 6 6.48 -1.39 3.43
C ASP A 6 5.05 -1.25 4.01
N PRO A 7 4.05 -0.98 3.16
CA PRO A 7 2.66 -0.93 3.61
C PRO A 7 2.27 -2.28 4.21
N LEU A 8 1.59 -2.24 5.36
CA LEU A 8 1.07 -3.42 6.06
C LEU A 8 -0.46 -3.38 6.02
N PHE A 9 -1.07 -4.53 5.74
CA PHE A 9 -2.51 -4.69 5.75
C PHE A 9 -2.93 -5.34 7.06
N GLY A 10 -3.67 -4.60 7.89
CA GLY A 10 -4.03 -5.04 9.24
C GLY A 10 -4.83 -6.35 9.26
N ASN A 11 -5.61 -6.63 8.21
CA ASN A 11 -6.37 -7.87 8.03
C ASN A 11 -5.52 -9.08 7.62
N GLU A 12 -4.27 -8.88 7.23
CA GLU A 12 -3.34 -9.95 6.85
C GLU A 12 -2.35 -10.30 7.98
N LEU A 13 -2.42 -9.59 9.11
CA LEU A 13 -1.55 -9.85 10.26
C LEU A 13 -2.00 -11.08 11.03
N THR A 14 -1.03 -11.91 11.44
CA THR A 14 -1.24 -12.91 12.49
C THR A 14 -1.47 -12.24 13.84
N ASP A 15 -1.98 -12.99 14.82
CA ASP A 15 -2.18 -12.46 16.17
C ASP A 15 -0.89 -11.90 16.79
N SER A 16 0.23 -12.64 16.66
CA SER A 16 1.55 -12.18 17.09
C SER A 16 2.01 -10.92 16.34
N GLY A 17 1.84 -10.90 15.01
CA GLY A 17 2.20 -9.74 14.19
C GLY A 17 1.36 -8.49 14.54
N ARG A 18 0.10 -8.69 14.95
CA ARG A 18 -0.78 -7.61 15.40
C ARG A 18 -0.31 -7.04 16.74
N GLU A 19 0.07 -7.88 17.71
CA GLU A 19 0.61 -7.44 18.99
C GLU A 19 1.90 -6.62 18.81
N ASP A 20 2.82 -7.12 17.99
CA ASP A 20 4.06 -6.42 17.64
C ASP A 20 3.78 -5.06 16.98
N MET A 21 2.80 -5.02 16.06
CA MET A 21 2.40 -3.77 15.41
C MET A 21 1.83 -2.76 16.41
N ILE A 22 1.00 -3.20 17.36
CA ILE A 22 0.46 -2.33 18.42
C ILE A 22 1.59 -1.77 19.31
N ALA A 23 2.56 -2.61 19.69
CA ALA A 23 3.71 -2.16 20.47
C ALA A 23 4.52 -1.08 19.73
N ARG A 24 4.76 -1.27 18.42
CA ARG A 24 5.47 -0.31 17.56
C ARG A 24 4.71 1.02 17.41
N LEU A 25 3.40 0.95 17.17
CA LEU A 25 2.53 2.14 17.08
C LEU A 25 2.56 2.96 18.36
N ARG A 26 2.47 2.30 19.53
CA ARG A 26 2.53 2.97 20.84
C ARG A 26 3.89 3.60 21.11
N ALA A 27 4.98 2.94 20.71
CA ALA A 27 6.33 3.44 20.92
C ALA A 27 6.64 4.71 20.10
N ARG A 28 6.11 4.82 18.87
CA ARG A 28 6.42 5.92 17.94
C ARG A 28 5.22 6.29 17.05
N PRO A 29 4.13 6.84 17.60
CA PRO A 29 2.89 7.07 16.84
C PRO A 29 3.07 8.00 15.64
N GLN A 30 3.92 9.02 15.75
CA GLN A 30 4.22 9.99 14.69
C GLN A 30 4.96 9.39 13.48
N ALA A 31 5.47 8.17 13.60
CA ALA A 31 6.16 7.49 12.49
C ALA A 31 5.19 6.77 11.55
N TYR A 32 3.89 6.73 11.87
CA TYR A 32 2.90 5.94 11.15
C TYR A 32 1.69 6.79 10.77
N VAL A 33 1.08 6.43 9.65
CA VAL A 33 -0.22 6.95 9.21
C VAL A 33 -1.09 5.75 8.88
N ALA A 34 -2.33 5.77 9.35
CA ALA A 34 -3.35 4.83 8.92
C ALA A 34 -4.14 5.45 7.75
N GLN A 35 -4.45 4.63 6.76
CA GLN A 35 -5.29 5.02 5.64
C GLN A 35 -6.45 4.02 5.52
N GLU A 36 -7.58 4.49 5.04
CA GLU A 36 -8.71 3.64 4.72
C GLU A 36 -8.35 2.67 3.59
N LEU A 37 -8.79 1.41 3.71
CA LEU A 37 -8.64 0.44 2.64
C LEU A 37 -9.67 0.73 1.55
N VAL A 38 -9.22 1.31 0.44
CA VAL A 38 -10.07 1.67 -0.69
C VAL A 38 -9.85 0.73 -1.89
N ASN A 39 -10.90 0.56 -2.68
CA ASN A 39 -10.79 -0.15 -3.96
C ASN A 39 -10.14 0.77 -5.00
N TYR A 40 -8.85 0.53 -5.27
CA TYR A 40 -8.12 1.29 -6.29
C TYR A 40 -8.72 1.09 -7.68
N SER A 41 -8.74 2.17 -8.47
CA SER A 41 -8.99 2.09 -9.91
C SER A 41 -8.03 1.09 -10.55
N GLN A 42 -8.55 0.31 -11.49
CA GLN A 42 -7.79 -0.74 -12.19
C GLN A 42 -7.59 -0.35 -13.64
N ALA A 43 -6.47 -0.73 -14.23
CA ALA A 43 -6.26 -0.70 -15.67
C ALA A 43 -5.83 -2.08 -16.19
N PRO A 44 -6.15 -2.40 -17.46
CA PRO A 44 -5.68 -3.62 -18.08
C PRO A 44 -4.16 -3.55 -18.30
N THR A 45 -3.44 -4.53 -17.77
CA THR A 45 -1.99 -4.69 -17.97
C THR A 45 -1.70 -6.01 -18.65
N TRP A 46 -0.68 -6.06 -19.51
CA TRP A 46 -0.25 -7.30 -20.13
C TRP A 46 0.58 -8.14 -19.16
N SER A 47 0.18 -9.40 -18.96
CA SER A 47 0.87 -10.33 -18.07
C SER A 47 1.58 -11.43 -18.88
N PRO A 48 2.93 -11.50 -18.83
CA PRO A 48 3.70 -12.50 -19.56
C PRO A 48 3.65 -13.89 -18.90
N ASP A 49 3.40 -13.93 -17.59
CA ASP A 49 3.37 -15.13 -16.74
C ASP A 49 2.02 -15.88 -16.76
N HIS A 50 0.90 -15.18 -16.99
CA HIS A 50 -0.44 -15.81 -16.96
C HIS A 50 -1.02 -16.04 -18.36
N LYS A 51 -0.37 -16.90 -19.16
CA LYS A 51 -0.84 -17.29 -20.51
C LYS A 51 -0.96 -16.12 -21.49
N ARG A 52 -0.18 -15.04 -21.32
CA ARG A 52 -0.17 -13.89 -22.25
C ARG A 52 -1.58 -13.28 -22.40
N ARG A 53 -2.09 -12.67 -21.34
CA ARG A 53 -3.42 -12.04 -21.33
C ARG A 53 -3.41 -10.70 -20.58
N LEU A 54 -4.48 -9.94 -20.78
CA LEU A 54 -4.74 -8.73 -20.00
C LEU A 54 -5.27 -9.10 -18.61
N LEU A 55 -4.68 -8.50 -17.57
CA LEU A 55 -5.11 -8.63 -16.18
C LEU A 55 -5.38 -7.24 -15.57
N PRO A 56 -6.42 -7.10 -14.73
CA PRO A 56 -6.63 -5.86 -13.97
C PRO A 56 -5.51 -5.70 -12.94
N ARG A 57 -4.89 -4.51 -12.90
CA ARG A 57 -3.94 -4.11 -11.86
C ARG A 57 -4.27 -2.70 -11.37
N GLY A 58 -4.06 -2.46 -10.06
CA GLY A 58 -4.32 -1.17 -9.43
C GLY A 58 -3.42 -0.08 -10.00
N VAL A 59 -3.96 1.12 -10.19
CA VAL A 59 -3.21 2.26 -10.74
C VAL A 59 -3.24 3.44 -9.78
N GLY A 60 -2.11 4.15 -9.72
CA GLY A 60 -2.01 5.48 -9.10
C GLY A 60 -1.56 6.49 -10.14
N LEU A 61 -2.09 7.72 -10.08
CA LEU A 61 -1.65 8.82 -10.93
C LEU A 61 -0.85 9.82 -10.10
N ARG A 62 0.29 10.27 -10.65
CA ARG A 62 1.03 11.42 -10.14
C ARG A 62 1.00 12.51 -11.21
N VAL A 63 0.27 13.58 -10.94
CA VAL A 63 0.09 14.71 -11.85
C VAL A 63 0.94 15.88 -11.38
N TYR A 64 1.49 16.65 -12.31
CA TYR A 64 2.25 17.87 -12.03
C TYR A 64 1.48 19.07 -12.55
N VAL A 65 1.32 20.09 -11.71
CA VAL A 65 0.67 21.36 -12.08
C VAL A 65 1.77 22.36 -12.45
N ALA A 66 1.63 23.01 -13.61
CA ALA A 66 2.45 24.14 -14.02
C ALA A 66 1.56 25.39 -14.07
N ALA A 67 1.94 26.42 -13.33
CA ALA A 67 1.30 27.73 -13.39
C ALA A 67 2.18 28.68 -14.20
N THR A 68 1.56 29.45 -15.10
CA THR A 68 2.17 30.56 -15.87
C THR A 68 1.89 31.90 -15.21
#